data_AF-A0A9E3SBQ1-F1
#
_entry.id   AF-A0A9E3SBQ1-F1
#
_cell.length_a   1.000
_cell.length_b   1.000
_cell.length_c   1.000
_cell.angle_alpha   90.00
_cell.angle_beta   90.00
_cell.angle_gamma   90.00
#
_symmetry.space_group_name_H-M   'P 1'
#
loop_
_entity.id
_entity.type
_entity.pdbx_description
1 polymer ?
#
loop_
_entity_poly.entity_id
_entity_poly.type
_entity_poly.pdbx_seq_one_letter_code
_entity_poly.pdbx_strand_id
1 'polypeptide(L)'
;MRRLMPYGFVLVAVLLISAFLPAPLRDTQPDAAAIARTTGIRVLGATRGYATTALWLRAGDAYRRGDHYEVLAAYQLIAELQPRNPAVYSYLAWNQGYNISAEFPERERREEWVTRGLDTLHEAQDRITGEASLRQDEWHYILNRTSGYPGAVLRVEYRRYGTENRIWAAVMETALELRARLSPEDVADLNLFLDEVGLQLGLFDLADAVYALPESDRARLLDPAFDALPTERQGELGAAFVEFERYQIRMLAALSPAVLSYLAVAHWCRLHAMVLAVTPALEMQPHGLDIESSVLNACRLAFADIPPVLRDDAREQIETQYKEAVAQAFVSGIENALRIGGRERAAEFIDAMKFNFKGTQELLPTDVTDRALQEISG
;
A
#
# COMPACT_ATOMS: atom_id res chain seq x y z
N MET A 1 42.61 -38.23 -0.85
CA MET A 1 41.51 -38.19 0.15
C MET A 1 41.67 -36.93 1.00
N ARG A 2 41.12 -35.80 0.53
CA ARG A 2 39.87 -35.17 1.00
C ARG A 2 40.00 -34.49 2.38
N ARG A 3 40.49 -33.25 2.36
CA ARG A 3 40.18 -32.19 3.33
C ARG A 3 38.71 -31.80 3.15
N LEU A 4 37.82 -32.31 4.00
CA LEU A 4 36.39 -31.93 4.05
C LEU A 4 35.96 -31.48 5.46
N MET A 5 36.90 -31.34 6.39
CA MET A 5 36.61 -31.12 7.82
C MET A 5 36.36 -29.68 8.33
N PRO A 6 36.66 -28.56 7.65
CA PRO A 6 36.39 -27.26 8.26
C PRO A 6 34.91 -26.80 8.10
N TYR A 7 34.19 -27.28 7.08
CA TYR A 7 32.82 -26.84 6.81
C TYR A 7 31.76 -27.55 7.65
N GLY A 8 32.00 -28.83 8.01
CA GLY A 8 31.10 -29.58 8.88
C GLY A 8 31.00 -28.99 10.28
N PHE A 9 32.10 -28.46 10.82
CA PHE A 9 32.14 -27.87 12.16
C PHE A 9 31.42 -26.52 12.22
N VAL A 10 31.52 -25.70 11.17
CA VAL A 10 30.81 -24.42 11.07
C VAL A 10 29.30 -24.64 10.89
N LEU A 11 28.91 -25.60 10.05
CA LEU A 11 27.49 -25.94 9.86
C LEU A 11 26.86 -26.48 11.14
N VAL A 12 27.58 -27.37 11.84
CA VAL A 12 27.16 -27.90 13.15
C VAL A 12 27.13 -26.81 14.21
N ALA A 13 28.10 -25.89 14.25
CA ALA A 13 28.08 -24.76 15.18
C ALA A 13 26.91 -23.80 14.92
N VAL A 14 26.59 -23.50 13.65
CA VAL A 14 25.44 -22.65 13.27
C VAL A 14 24.11 -23.34 13.60
N LEU A 15 23.98 -24.63 13.31
CA LEU A 15 22.81 -25.42 13.67
C LEU A 15 22.65 -25.55 15.20
N LEU A 16 23.74 -25.75 15.93
CA LEU A 16 23.74 -25.77 17.40
C LEU A 16 23.37 -24.40 17.98
N ILE A 17 23.89 -23.29 17.45
CA ILE A 17 23.48 -21.94 17.90
C ILE A 17 21.98 -21.71 17.67
N SER A 18 21.43 -22.16 16.54
CA SER A 18 19.99 -22.05 16.25
C SER A 18 19.11 -22.98 17.11
N ALA A 19 19.65 -24.13 17.53
CA ALA A 19 18.95 -25.12 18.35
C ALA A 19 19.05 -24.86 19.87
N PHE A 20 20.06 -24.10 20.30
CA PHE A 20 20.32 -23.78 21.72
C PHE A 20 20.02 -22.32 22.10
N LEU A 21 19.51 -21.48 21.18
CA LEU A 21 18.93 -20.18 21.53
C LEU A 21 17.62 -20.42 22.30
N PRO A 22 17.57 -20.18 23.63
CA PRO A 22 16.34 -20.36 24.39
C PRO A 22 15.29 -19.35 23.91
N ALA A 23 14.00 -19.74 23.97
CA ALA A 23 12.92 -18.76 23.88
C ALA A 23 13.16 -17.65 24.92
N PRO A 24 12.97 -16.37 24.57
CA PRO A 24 13.36 -15.27 25.44
C PRO A 24 12.66 -15.39 26.79
N LEU A 25 13.45 -15.51 27.86
CA LEU A 25 12.92 -15.46 29.23
C LEU A 25 12.44 -14.04 29.52
N ARG A 26 11.26 -13.93 30.15
CA ARG A 26 10.81 -12.71 30.82
C ARG A 26 11.84 -12.39 31.90
N ASP A 27 12.50 -11.25 31.76
CA ASP A 27 13.25 -10.54 32.80
C ASP A 27 14.77 -10.81 32.91
N THR A 28 15.52 -10.43 31.86
CA THR A 28 16.96 -10.15 32.00
C THR A 28 17.26 -8.71 31.60
N GLN A 29 18.07 -8.02 32.42
CA GLN A 29 18.52 -6.64 32.21
C GLN A 29 18.73 -6.32 30.72
N PRO A 30 18.05 -5.28 30.18
CA PRO A 30 17.99 -5.01 28.73
C PRO A 30 19.38 -4.82 28.10
N ASP A 31 20.36 -4.33 28.87
CA ASP A 31 21.71 -4.05 28.39
C ASP A 31 22.55 -5.30 28.10
N ALA A 32 22.49 -6.34 28.93
CA ALA A 32 23.32 -7.54 28.75
C ALA A 32 22.86 -8.38 27.54
N ALA A 33 21.54 -8.53 27.37
CA ALA A 33 20.96 -9.21 26.22
C ALA A 33 21.18 -8.41 24.92
N ALA A 34 21.06 -7.08 24.97
CA ALA A 34 21.36 -6.22 23.83
C ALA A 34 22.86 -6.25 23.46
N ILE A 35 23.77 -6.23 24.44
CA ILE A 35 25.22 -6.34 24.20
C ILE A 35 25.57 -7.72 23.65
N ALA A 36 25.00 -8.80 24.19
CA ALA A 36 25.21 -10.16 23.68
C ALA A 36 24.67 -10.34 22.25
N ARG A 37 23.48 -9.80 21.94
CA ARG A 37 22.93 -9.76 20.57
C ARG A 37 23.82 -8.96 19.63
N THR A 38 24.18 -7.73 20.01
CA THR A 38 25.00 -6.82 19.19
C THR A 38 26.40 -7.39 18.96
N THR A 39 27.01 -7.98 19.99
CA THR A 39 28.34 -8.61 19.91
C THR A 39 28.27 -9.91 19.11
N GLY A 40 27.26 -10.76 19.34
CA GLY A 40 27.04 -11.99 18.60
C GLY A 40 26.84 -11.76 17.10
N ILE A 41 25.99 -10.77 16.74
CA ILE A 41 25.74 -10.38 15.35
C ILE A 41 27.02 -9.82 14.67
N ARG A 42 27.87 -9.11 15.43
CA ARG A 42 29.17 -8.62 14.94
C ARG A 42 30.18 -9.77 14.76
N VAL A 43 30.20 -10.75 15.66
CA VAL A 43 31.11 -11.91 15.61
C VAL A 43 30.81 -12.85 14.44
N LEU A 44 29.56 -12.92 13.97
CA LEU A 44 29.19 -13.78 12.84
C LEU A 44 29.89 -13.42 11.51
N GLY A 45 30.39 -12.20 11.32
CA GLY A 45 31.19 -11.82 10.14
C GLY A 45 30.61 -12.35 8.80
N ALA A 46 31.42 -13.08 8.03
CA ALA A 46 31.02 -13.70 6.76
C ALA A 46 29.99 -14.84 6.88
N THR A 47 29.76 -15.39 8.08
CA THR A 47 28.79 -16.46 8.31
C THR A 47 27.35 -15.97 8.52
N ARG A 48 27.14 -14.64 8.60
CA ARG A 48 25.81 -14.02 8.73
C ARG A 48 24.85 -14.49 7.63
N GLY A 49 25.31 -14.61 6.39
CA GLY A 49 24.47 -15.09 5.28
C GLY A 49 23.93 -16.52 5.49
N TYR A 50 24.74 -17.43 6.05
CA TYR A 50 24.30 -18.79 6.36
C TYR A 50 23.32 -18.81 7.54
N ALA A 51 23.57 -18.02 8.59
CA ALA A 51 22.66 -17.88 9.71
C ALA A 51 21.30 -17.31 9.27
N THR A 52 21.30 -16.27 8.44
CA THR A 52 20.09 -15.69 7.84
C THR A 52 19.35 -16.73 6.99
N THR A 53 20.06 -17.50 6.15
CA THR A 53 19.44 -18.56 5.34
C THR A 53 18.77 -19.63 6.21
N ALA A 54 19.43 -20.07 7.29
CA ALA A 54 18.87 -21.02 8.23
C ALA A 54 17.61 -20.48 8.93
N LEU A 55 17.61 -19.20 9.31
CA LEU A 55 16.43 -18.54 9.89
C LEU A 55 15.29 -18.42 8.89
N TRP A 56 15.57 -18.16 7.60
CA TRP A 56 14.53 -18.15 6.56
C TRP A 56 13.88 -19.52 6.39
N LEU A 57 14.68 -20.60 6.37
CA LEU A 57 14.16 -21.97 6.33
C LEU A 57 13.30 -22.28 7.56
N ARG A 58 13.79 -21.92 8.76
CA ARG A 58 13.07 -22.10 10.03
C ARG A 58 11.75 -21.34 10.05
N ALA A 59 11.74 -20.09 9.59
CA ALA A 59 10.52 -19.30 9.49
C ALA A 59 9.53 -19.93 8.51
N GLY A 60 9.98 -20.43 7.36
CA GLY A 60 9.12 -21.16 6.42
C GLY A 60 8.54 -22.45 7.01
N ASP A 61 9.32 -23.19 7.79
CA ASP A 61 8.85 -24.37 8.52
C ASP A 61 7.83 -24.02 9.60
N ALA A 62 8.09 -22.96 10.39
CA ALA A 62 7.18 -22.47 11.42
C ALA A 62 5.85 -21.98 10.82
N TYR A 63 5.92 -21.26 9.70
CA TYR A 63 4.75 -20.80 8.95
C TYR A 63 3.88 -21.99 8.53
N ARG A 64 4.46 -23.04 7.94
CA ARG A 64 3.72 -24.26 7.58
C ARG A 64 3.06 -24.99 8.76
N ARG A 65 3.54 -24.76 9.99
CA ARG A 65 2.95 -25.32 11.21
C ARG A 65 1.88 -24.41 11.85
N GLY A 66 1.69 -23.19 11.34
CA GLY A 66 0.84 -22.18 11.98
C GLY A 66 1.48 -21.53 13.22
N ASP A 67 2.79 -21.68 13.43
CA ASP A 67 3.49 -21.04 14.56
C ASP A 67 3.94 -19.62 14.21
N HIS A 68 2.98 -18.69 14.20
CA HIS A 68 3.24 -17.30 13.84
C HIS A 68 4.19 -16.57 14.80
N TYR A 69 4.26 -17.00 16.07
CA TYR A 69 5.20 -16.42 17.03
C TYR A 69 6.64 -16.79 16.69
N GLU A 70 6.88 -18.04 16.32
CA GLU A 70 8.19 -18.48 15.86
C GLU A 70 8.57 -17.84 14.51
N VAL A 71 7.62 -17.70 13.59
CA VAL A 71 7.81 -16.95 12.34
C VAL A 71 8.29 -15.53 12.63
N LEU A 72 7.58 -14.81 13.50
CA LEU A 72 7.93 -13.45 13.88
C LEU A 72 9.31 -13.37 14.56
N ALA A 73 9.61 -14.28 15.48
CA ALA A 73 10.90 -14.29 16.17
C ALA A 73 12.06 -14.53 15.18
N ALA A 74 11.89 -15.45 14.23
CA ALA A 74 12.88 -15.71 13.19
C ALA A 74 13.08 -14.50 12.28
N TYR A 75 12.00 -13.83 11.86
CA TYR A 75 12.08 -12.63 11.04
C TYR A 75 12.72 -11.44 11.77
N GLN A 76 12.44 -11.26 13.06
CA GLN A 76 13.12 -10.25 13.87
C GLN A 76 14.64 -10.49 13.92
N LEU A 77 15.07 -11.73 14.12
CA LEU A 77 16.49 -12.09 14.08
C LEU A 77 17.10 -11.86 12.69
N ILE A 78 16.37 -12.14 11.61
CA ILE A 78 16.81 -11.85 10.24
C ILE A 78 17.00 -10.33 10.06
N ALA A 79 16.05 -9.51 10.49
CA ALA A 79 16.14 -8.05 10.41
C ALA A 79 17.35 -7.52 11.21
N GLU A 80 17.63 -8.09 12.39
CA GLU A 80 18.83 -7.77 13.17
C GLU A 80 20.14 -8.20 12.46
N LEU A 81 20.12 -9.33 11.74
CA LEU A 81 21.25 -9.84 10.97
C LEU A 81 21.46 -9.12 9.64
N GLN A 82 20.42 -8.48 9.08
CA GLN A 82 20.46 -7.76 7.81
C GLN A 82 19.77 -6.37 7.93
N PRO A 83 20.24 -5.49 8.83
CA PRO A 83 19.47 -4.30 9.22
C PRO A 83 19.40 -3.22 8.14
N ARG A 84 20.24 -3.31 7.09
CA ARG A 84 20.29 -2.37 5.96
C ARG A 84 19.69 -2.95 4.68
N ASN A 85 19.04 -4.11 4.75
CA ASN A 85 18.43 -4.73 3.58
C ASN A 85 16.92 -4.44 3.58
N PRO A 86 16.42 -3.46 2.80
CA PRO A 86 15.00 -3.11 2.79
C PRO A 86 14.10 -4.29 2.45
N ALA A 87 14.53 -5.17 1.53
CA ALA A 87 13.76 -6.33 1.10
C ALA A 87 13.38 -7.29 2.26
N VAL A 88 14.16 -7.33 3.34
CA VAL A 88 13.81 -8.11 4.55
C VAL A 88 12.55 -7.55 5.20
N TYR A 89 12.48 -6.23 5.34
CA TYR A 89 11.35 -5.55 5.96
C TYR A 89 10.13 -5.56 5.04
N SER A 90 10.32 -5.33 3.74
CA SER A 90 9.27 -5.46 2.73
C SER A 90 8.62 -6.85 2.77
N TYR A 91 9.44 -7.91 2.80
CA TYR A 91 8.94 -9.28 2.91
C TYR A 91 8.21 -9.51 4.24
N LEU A 92 8.76 -9.03 5.37
CA LEU A 92 8.14 -9.19 6.69
C LEU A 92 6.77 -8.51 6.76
N ALA A 93 6.71 -7.26 6.30
CA ALA A 93 5.49 -6.47 6.23
C ALA A 93 4.43 -7.15 5.36
N TRP A 94 4.84 -7.64 4.18
CA TRP A 94 3.96 -8.37 3.28
C TRP A 94 3.47 -9.68 3.91
N ASN A 95 4.35 -10.45 4.53
CA ASN A 95 3.97 -11.72 5.16
C ASN A 95 2.97 -11.50 6.32
N GLN A 96 3.18 -10.48 7.15
CA GLN A 96 2.24 -10.11 8.21
C GLN A 96 0.90 -9.66 7.62
N GLY A 97 0.93 -8.71 6.69
CA GLY A 97 -0.24 -8.05 6.14
C GLY A 97 -1.12 -8.93 5.24
N TYR A 98 -0.53 -9.93 4.58
CA TYR A 98 -1.21 -10.75 3.58
C TYR A 98 -1.29 -12.22 3.97
N ASN A 99 -0.17 -12.86 4.32
CA ASN A 99 -0.15 -14.30 4.53
C ASN A 99 -0.67 -14.69 5.92
N ILE A 100 -0.06 -14.13 6.96
CA ILE A 100 -0.45 -14.42 8.34
C ILE A 100 -1.86 -13.87 8.59
N SER A 101 -2.18 -12.66 8.10
CA SER A 101 -3.52 -12.11 8.24
C SER A 101 -4.59 -13.03 7.61
N ALA A 102 -4.32 -13.66 6.46
CA ALA A 102 -5.28 -14.55 5.80
C ALA A 102 -5.54 -15.87 6.53
N GLU A 103 -4.69 -16.26 7.49
CA GLU A 103 -4.91 -17.47 8.29
C GLU A 103 -5.96 -17.31 9.39
N PHE A 104 -6.36 -16.08 9.70
CA PHE A 104 -7.36 -15.81 10.72
C PHE A 104 -8.77 -15.68 10.15
N PRO A 105 -9.75 -16.48 10.61
CA PRO A 105 -11.14 -16.31 10.23
C PRO A 105 -11.75 -15.04 10.85
N GLU A 106 -11.27 -14.61 12.01
CA GLU A 106 -11.76 -13.39 12.68
C GLU A 106 -11.16 -12.12 12.07
N ARG A 107 -12.01 -11.22 11.59
CA ARG A 107 -11.62 -9.97 10.93
C ARG A 107 -10.76 -9.07 11.82
N GLU A 108 -11.06 -9.02 13.10
CA GLU A 108 -10.32 -8.26 14.10
C GLU A 108 -8.86 -8.73 14.20
N ARG A 109 -8.64 -10.05 14.17
CA ARG A 109 -7.29 -10.61 14.16
C ARG A 109 -6.57 -10.32 12.85
N ARG A 110 -7.27 -10.38 11.70
CA ARG A 110 -6.68 -9.96 10.41
C ARG A 110 -6.24 -8.50 10.47
N GLU A 111 -7.04 -7.62 11.05
CA GLU A 111 -6.74 -6.19 11.19
C GLU A 111 -5.46 -5.92 12.00
N GLU A 112 -5.25 -6.65 13.10
CA GLU A 112 -4.02 -6.54 13.91
C GLU A 112 -2.77 -6.81 13.06
N TRP A 113 -2.80 -7.85 12.23
CA TRP A 113 -1.69 -8.22 11.35
C TRP A 113 -1.52 -7.25 10.17
N VAL A 114 -2.63 -6.74 9.61
CA VAL A 114 -2.60 -5.69 8.58
C VAL A 114 -1.95 -4.42 9.13
N THR A 115 -2.31 -4.01 10.34
CA THR A 115 -1.71 -2.85 11.01
C THR A 115 -0.22 -3.08 11.24
N ARG A 116 0.14 -4.25 11.79
CA ARG A 116 1.52 -4.63 12.09
C ARG A 116 2.43 -4.63 10.85
N GLY A 117 1.92 -5.09 9.71
CA GLY A 117 2.66 -5.08 8.45
C GLY A 117 3.04 -3.67 8.03
N LEU A 118 2.13 -2.71 8.17
CA LEU A 118 2.40 -1.31 7.85
C LEU A 118 3.33 -0.65 8.88
N ASP A 119 3.11 -0.89 10.18
CA ASP A 119 4.03 -0.42 11.23
C ASP A 119 5.47 -0.95 10.98
N THR A 120 5.62 -2.18 10.47
CA THR A 120 6.92 -2.74 10.09
C THR A 120 7.59 -1.97 8.94
N LEU A 121 6.83 -1.50 7.94
CA LEU A 121 7.36 -0.65 6.88
C LEU A 121 7.81 0.71 7.43
N HIS A 122 7.02 1.33 8.29
CA HIS A 122 7.39 2.60 8.93
C HIS A 122 8.66 2.46 9.78
N GLU A 123 8.76 1.40 10.59
CA GLU A 123 9.98 1.09 11.34
C GLU A 123 11.20 0.91 10.43
N ALA A 124 11.01 0.30 9.25
CA ALA A 124 12.08 0.11 8.29
C ALA A 124 12.54 1.42 7.66
N GLN A 125 11.60 2.30 7.30
CA GLN A 125 11.91 3.63 6.75
C GLN A 125 12.68 4.50 7.74
N ASP A 126 12.33 4.43 9.03
CA ASP A 126 13.02 5.16 10.09
C ASP A 126 14.46 4.64 10.30
N ARG A 127 14.69 3.35 10.04
CA ARG A 127 16.02 2.71 10.15
C ARG A 127 16.87 2.88 8.90
N ILE A 128 16.25 2.82 7.72
CA ILE A 128 16.89 2.86 6.41
C ILE A 128 16.40 4.12 5.68
N THR A 129 16.93 5.26 6.10
CA THR A 129 16.58 6.56 5.54
C THR A 129 17.05 6.67 4.09
N GLY A 130 16.25 7.31 3.23
CA GLY A 130 16.61 7.56 1.83
C GLY A 130 16.42 6.35 0.91
N GLU A 131 15.65 5.35 1.34
CA GLU A 131 15.37 4.15 0.57
C GLU A 131 14.01 4.23 -0.12
N ALA A 132 14.03 4.51 -1.42
CA ALA A 132 12.84 4.69 -2.24
C ALA A 132 11.94 3.44 -2.27
N SER A 133 12.54 2.23 -2.24
CA SER A 133 11.77 0.99 -2.32
C SER A 133 10.80 0.81 -1.13
N LEU A 134 11.17 1.27 0.06
CA LEU A 134 10.29 1.19 1.24
C LEU A 134 9.12 2.16 1.19
N ARG A 135 9.27 3.30 0.50
CA ARG A 135 8.16 4.24 0.22
C ARG A 135 7.23 3.66 -0.84
N GLN A 136 7.80 3.00 -1.84
CA GLN A 136 7.03 2.28 -2.85
C GLN A 136 6.22 1.14 -2.22
N ASP A 137 6.83 0.34 -1.34
CA ASP A 137 6.15 -0.74 -0.65
C ASP A 137 5.01 -0.22 0.24
N GLU A 138 5.20 0.91 0.93
CA GLU A 138 4.14 1.60 1.69
C GLU A 138 2.98 2.00 0.78
N TRP A 139 3.27 2.62 -0.37
CA TRP A 139 2.25 2.97 -1.38
C TRP A 139 1.45 1.75 -1.85
N HIS A 140 2.13 0.65 -2.19
CA HIS A 140 1.48 -0.60 -2.59
C HIS A 140 0.66 -1.18 -1.44
N TYR A 141 1.15 -1.06 -0.21
CA TYR A 141 0.44 -1.55 0.97
C TYR A 141 -0.84 -0.75 1.23
N ILE A 142 -0.79 0.59 1.19
CA ILE A 142 -1.97 1.46 1.30
C ILE A 142 -2.95 1.16 0.19
N LEU A 143 -2.47 1.08 -1.06
CA LEU A 143 -3.30 0.78 -2.22
C LEU A 143 -4.07 -0.52 -2.03
N ASN A 144 -3.42 -1.60 -1.61
CA ASN A 144 -4.08 -2.90 -1.57
C ASN A 144 -4.83 -3.15 -0.26
N ARG A 145 -4.27 -2.79 0.90
CA ARG A 145 -4.84 -3.14 2.20
C ARG A 145 -5.96 -2.21 2.65
N THR A 146 -5.97 -0.96 2.20
CA THR A 146 -7.10 -0.05 2.47
C THR A 146 -8.38 -0.51 1.76
N SER A 147 -8.29 -1.35 0.72
CA SER A 147 -9.48 -1.89 0.07
C SER A 147 -10.35 -2.69 1.04
N GLY A 148 -9.75 -3.61 1.81
CA GLY A 148 -10.48 -4.40 2.82
C GLY A 148 -10.47 -3.79 4.22
N TYR A 149 -9.48 -2.95 4.55
CA TYR A 149 -9.23 -2.48 5.92
C TYR A 149 -8.98 -0.96 6.01
N PRO A 150 -9.87 -0.12 5.47
CA PRO A 150 -9.64 1.32 5.40
C PRO A 150 -9.42 1.95 6.76
N GLY A 151 -10.25 1.63 7.75
CA GLY A 151 -10.09 2.18 9.10
C GLY A 151 -8.78 1.78 9.77
N ALA A 152 -8.31 0.54 9.58
CA ALA A 152 -7.08 0.07 10.20
C ALA A 152 -5.85 0.73 9.59
N VAL A 153 -5.73 0.69 8.26
CA VAL A 153 -4.60 1.27 7.52
C VAL A 153 -4.53 2.79 7.73
N LEU A 154 -5.65 3.50 7.54
CA LEU A 154 -5.66 4.96 7.67
C LEU A 154 -5.36 5.44 9.10
N ARG A 155 -5.67 4.66 10.14
CA ARG A 155 -5.25 5.00 11.51
C ARG A 155 -3.73 4.94 11.69
N VAL A 156 -3.06 3.98 11.03
CA VAL A 156 -1.60 3.89 11.06
C VAL A 156 -1.00 5.11 10.35
N GLU A 157 -1.50 5.40 9.14
CA GLU A 157 -1.05 6.56 8.37
C GLU A 157 -1.34 7.88 9.08
N TYR A 158 -2.46 7.98 9.78
CA TYR A 158 -2.79 9.18 10.55
C TYR A 158 -1.76 9.48 11.63
N ARG A 159 -1.25 8.44 12.31
CA ARG A 159 -0.14 8.59 13.27
C ARG A 159 1.15 9.05 12.60
N ARG A 160 1.40 8.61 11.36
CA ARG A 160 2.62 8.93 10.61
C ARG A 160 2.61 10.35 10.06
N TYR A 161 1.50 10.75 9.44
CA TYR A 161 1.44 11.96 8.61
C TYR A 161 0.55 13.08 9.16
N GLY A 162 -0.30 12.80 10.15
CA GLY A 162 -1.35 13.72 10.60
C GLY A 162 -0.82 15.05 11.16
N THR A 163 0.36 15.07 11.76
CA THR A 163 0.95 16.30 12.31
C THR A 163 1.46 17.25 11.23
N GLU A 164 1.92 16.70 10.10
CA GLU A 164 2.53 17.44 9.00
C GLU A 164 1.47 17.87 7.97
N ASN A 165 0.41 17.08 7.79
CA ASN A 165 -0.60 17.28 6.76
C ASN A 165 -1.96 17.65 7.37
N ARG A 166 -2.10 18.89 7.84
CA ARG A 166 -3.26 19.34 8.64
C ARG A 166 -4.61 19.25 7.93
N ILE A 167 -4.67 19.53 6.63
CA ILE A 167 -5.92 19.45 5.86
C ILE A 167 -6.37 17.98 5.81
N TRP A 168 -5.46 17.09 5.40
CA TRP A 168 -5.72 15.66 5.38
C TRP A 168 -6.07 15.12 6.77
N ALA A 169 -5.37 15.58 7.81
CA ALA A 169 -5.64 15.22 9.19
C ALA A 169 -7.08 15.55 9.63
N ALA A 170 -7.58 16.74 9.28
CA ALA A 170 -8.96 17.13 9.60
C ALA A 170 -10.00 16.26 8.87
N VAL A 171 -9.74 15.88 7.62
CA VAL A 171 -10.61 14.96 6.87
C VAL A 171 -10.53 13.54 7.46
N MET A 172 -9.34 13.11 7.88
CA MET A 172 -9.12 11.85 8.58
C MET A 172 -9.89 11.79 9.90
N GLU A 173 -9.85 12.85 10.71
CA GLU A 173 -10.63 12.97 11.95
C GLU A 173 -12.13 12.84 11.66
N THR A 174 -12.62 13.47 10.58
CA THR A 174 -14.00 13.31 10.11
C THR A 174 -14.31 11.85 9.75
N ALA A 175 -13.43 11.15 9.03
CA ALA A 175 -13.61 9.73 8.72
C ALA A 175 -13.68 8.86 9.99
N LEU A 176 -12.81 9.13 10.96
CA LEU A 176 -12.78 8.40 12.23
C LEU A 176 -14.05 8.65 13.06
N GLU A 177 -14.55 9.89 13.09
CA GLU A 177 -15.82 10.24 13.74
C GLU A 177 -17.01 9.53 13.09
N LEU A 178 -17.09 9.56 11.75
CA LEU A 178 -18.15 8.86 11.02
C LEU A 178 -18.12 7.36 11.32
N ARG A 179 -16.92 6.76 11.32
CA ARG A 179 -16.74 5.35 11.67
C ARG A 179 -17.18 5.01 13.09
N ALA A 180 -16.93 5.91 14.05
CA ALA A 180 -17.26 5.74 15.45
C ALA A 180 -18.77 5.88 15.74
N ARG A 181 -19.50 6.59 14.88
CA ARG A 181 -20.96 6.78 14.98
C ARG A 181 -21.79 5.65 14.36
N LEU A 182 -21.16 4.74 13.61
CA LEU A 182 -21.86 3.60 13.00
C LEU A 182 -22.49 2.70 14.06
N SER A 183 -23.72 2.25 13.81
CA SER A 183 -24.37 1.25 14.66
C SER A 183 -23.67 -0.12 14.52
N PRO A 184 -23.90 -1.08 15.44
CA PRO A 184 -23.36 -2.43 15.29
C PRO A 184 -23.79 -3.13 13.98
N GLU A 185 -25.00 -2.85 13.49
CA GLU A 185 -25.52 -3.36 12.22
C GLU A 185 -24.77 -2.72 11.03
N ASP A 186 -24.63 -1.40 11.01
CA ASP A 186 -23.84 -0.69 9.99
C ASP A 186 -22.39 -1.20 9.93
N VAL A 187 -21.80 -1.53 11.08
CA VAL A 187 -20.46 -2.09 11.15
C VAL A 187 -20.41 -3.49 10.53
N ALA A 188 -21.42 -4.32 10.77
CA ALA A 188 -21.51 -5.65 10.17
C ALA A 188 -21.64 -5.56 8.64
N ASP A 189 -22.54 -4.68 8.15
CA ASP A 189 -22.74 -4.46 6.72
C ASP A 189 -21.51 -3.88 6.04
N LEU A 190 -20.85 -2.90 6.68
CA LEU A 190 -19.57 -2.36 6.21
C LEU A 190 -18.50 -3.45 6.10
N ASN A 191 -18.36 -4.29 7.13
CA ASN A 191 -17.36 -5.35 7.13
C ASN A 191 -17.65 -6.39 6.03
N LEU A 192 -18.92 -6.77 5.83
CA LEU A 192 -19.33 -7.66 4.76
C LEU A 192 -19.01 -7.06 3.39
N PHE A 193 -19.36 -5.79 3.17
CA PHE A 193 -19.04 -5.08 1.94
C PHE A 193 -17.54 -5.04 1.67
N LEU A 194 -16.72 -4.75 2.69
CA LEU A 194 -15.27 -4.66 2.54
C LEU A 194 -14.61 -6.03 2.28
N ASP A 195 -15.16 -7.11 2.84
CA ASP A 195 -14.64 -8.46 2.63
C ASP A 195 -15.04 -9.03 1.25
N GLU A 196 -16.25 -8.72 0.76
CA GLU A 196 -16.79 -9.23 -0.53
C GLU A 196 -16.42 -8.36 -1.74
N VAL A 197 -16.45 -7.04 -1.58
CA VAL A 197 -16.26 -6.07 -2.68
C VAL A 197 -14.99 -5.25 -2.46
N GLY A 198 -14.78 -4.76 -1.25
CA GLY A 198 -13.70 -3.84 -0.91
C GLY A 198 -13.91 -2.44 -1.46
N LEU A 199 -13.16 -1.49 -0.93
CA LEU A 199 -13.12 -0.10 -1.39
C LEU A 199 -12.28 -0.01 -2.67
N GLN A 200 -12.82 -0.45 -3.81
CA GLN A 200 -12.11 -0.41 -5.09
C GLN A 200 -11.81 1.02 -5.55
N LEU A 201 -10.75 1.20 -6.35
CA LEU A 201 -10.34 2.54 -6.84
C LEU A 201 -11.46 3.22 -7.64
N GLY A 202 -12.04 2.53 -8.62
CA GLY A 202 -13.12 3.07 -9.46
C GLY A 202 -14.53 2.85 -8.90
N LEU A 203 -14.68 2.58 -7.60
CA LEU A 203 -15.99 2.26 -7.02
C LEU A 203 -16.98 3.43 -7.14
N PHE A 204 -16.50 4.65 -6.86
CA PHE A 204 -17.33 5.85 -6.92
C PHE A 204 -17.53 6.34 -8.36
N ASP A 205 -16.53 6.20 -9.24
CA ASP A 205 -16.70 6.40 -10.68
C ASP A 205 -17.80 5.49 -11.25
N LEU A 206 -17.78 4.21 -10.85
CA LEU A 206 -18.80 3.25 -11.25
C LEU A 206 -20.18 3.62 -10.68
N ALA A 207 -20.23 4.05 -9.42
CA ALA A 207 -21.48 4.51 -8.82
C ALA A 207 -22.04 5.71 -9.61
N ASP A 208 -21.23 6.73 -9.87
CA ASP A 208 -21.63 7.91 -10.63
C ASP A 208 -22.12 7.54 -12.03
N ALA A 209 -21.43 6.63 -12.72
CA ALA A 209 -21.85 6.12 -14.03
C ALA A 209 -23.23 5.44 -13.97
N VAL A 210 -23.52 4.64 -12.94
CA VAL A 210 -24.83 3.98 -12.76
C VAL A 210 -25.91 4.98 -12.34
N TYR A 211 -25.59 5.94 -11.47
CA TYR A 211 -26.55 6.94 -11.00
C TYR A 211 -26.87 8.01 -12.04
N ALA A 212 -26.00 8.21 -13.04
CA ALA A 212 -26.27 9.04 -14.22
C ALA A 212 -27.26 8.42 -15.22
N LEU A 213 -27.56 7.12 -15.11
CA LEU A 213 -28.51 6.45 -16.00
C LEU A 213 -29.96 6.92 -15.78
N PRO A 214 -30.83 6.76 -16.80
CA PRO A 214 -32.27 6.86 -16.62
C PRO A 214 -32.76 5.96 -15.48
N GLU A 215 -33.75 6.40 -14.71
CA GLU A 215 -34.26 5.67 -13.55
C GLU A 215 -34.69 4.23 -13.90
N SER A 216 -35.28 4.02 -15.08
CA SER A 216 -35.67 2.70 -15.56
C SER A 216 -34.49 1.76 -15.73
N ASP A 217 -33.37 2.24 -16.26
CA ASP A 217 -32.18 1.42 -16.51
C ASP A 217 -31.43 1.16 -15.22
N ARG A 218 -31.33 2.18 -14.35
CA ARG A 218 -30.77 2.00 -13.00
C ARG A 218 -31.56 0.98 -12.20
N ALA A 219 -32.90 1.04 -12.21
CA ALA A 219 -33.75 0.07 -11.53
C ALA A 219 -33.55 -1.36 -12.06
N ARG A 220 -33.39 -1.51 -13.38
CA ARG A 220 -33.05 -2.80 -14.00
C ARG A 220 -31.68 -3.31 -13.55
N LEU A 221 -30.65 -2.47 -13.53
CA LEU A 221 -29.32 -2.87 -13.06
C LEU A 221 -29.32 -3.30 -11.60
N LEU A 222 -30.05 -2.58 -10.74
CA LEU A 222 -30.12 -2.87 -9.31
C LEU A 222 -30.95 -4.11 -8.97
N ASP A 223 -31.78 -4.60 -9.89
CA ASP A 223 -32.50 -5.86 -9.74
C ASP A 223 -31.56 -7.06 -9.98
N PRO A 224 -31.32 -7.95 -8.98
CA PRO A 224 -30.52 -9.16 -9.16
C PRO A 224 -31.05 -10.08 -10.27
N ALA A 225 -32.36 -10.04 -10.57
CA ALA A 225 -32.94 -10.85 -11.64
C ALA A 225 -32.42 -10.46 -13.04
N PHE A 226 -31.81 -9.28 -13.18
CA PHE A 226 -31.19 -8.84 -14.43
C PHE A 226 -30.07 -9.77 -14.90
N ASP A 227 -29.29 -10.33 -13.96
CA ASP A 227 -28.16 -11.22 -14.31
C ASP A 227 -28.63 -12.58 -14.84
N ALA A 228 -29.85 -13.00 -14.49
CA ALA A 228 -30.45 -14.22 -15.00
C ALA A 228 -31.02 -14.07 -16.43
N LEU A 229 -31.07 -12.84 -16.97
CA LEU A 229 -31.55 -12.60 -18.33
C LEU A 229 -30.51 -13.05 -19.36
N PRO A 230 -30.93 -13.61 -20.50
CA PRO A 230 -30.05 -13.80 -21.65
C PRO A 230 -29.38 -12.49 -22.10
N THR A 231 -28.16 -12.55 -22.64
CA THR A 231 -27.39 -11.37 -23.07
C THR A 231 -28.17 -10.47 -24.03
N GLU A 232 -29.00 -11.05 -24.90
CA GLU A 232 -29.84 -10.30 -25.84
C GLU A 232 -30.89 -9.44 -25.12
N ARG A 233 -31.37 -9.89 -23.96
CA ARG A 233 -32.33 -9.15 -23.12
C ARG A 233 -31.67 -8.16 -22.17
N GLN A 234 -30.41 -8.39 -21.81
CA GLN A 234 -29.61 -7.40 -21.10
C GLN A 234 -29.29 -6.20 -22.00
N GLY A 235 -29.02 -6.46 -23.28
CA GLY A 235 -28.79 -5.43 -24.30
C GLY A 235 -27.55 -4.58 -24.01
N GLU A 236 -27.58 -3.32 -24.43
CA GLU A 236 -26.48 -2.36 -24.23
C GLU A 236 -26.13 -2.18 -22.74
N LEU A 237 -27.12 -2.27 -21.86
CA LEU A 237 -26.94 -2.11 -20.42
C LEU A 237 -26.07 -3.23 -19.81
N GLY A 238 -26.26 -4.47 -20.25
CA GLY A 238 -25.42 -5.61 -19.83
C GLY A 238 -24.02 -5.60 -20.45
N ALA A 239 -23.86 -4.95 -21.61
CA ALA A 239 -22.56 -4.77 -22.25
C ALA A 239 -21.76 -3.62 -21.61
N ALA A 240 -22.45 -2.59 -21.12
CA ALA A 240 -21.83 -1.41 -20.51
C ALA A 240 -21.33 -1.65 -19.08
N PHE A 241 -22.01 -2.52 -18.32
CA PHE A 241 -21.66 -2.84 -16.94
C PHE A 241 -21.51 -4.35 -16.78
N VAL A 242 -20.32 -4.84 -16.49
CA VAL A 242 -20.07 -6.29 -16.35
C VAL A 242 -20.71 -6.84 -15.07
N GLU A 243 -20.91 -8.16 -15.01
CA GLU A 243 -21.61 -8.81 -13.89
C GLU A 243 -21.04 -8.45 -12.52
N PHE A 244 -19.72 -8.41 -12.40
CA PHE A 244 -19.05 -8.00 -11.16
C PHE A 244 -19.38 -6.55 -10.78
N GLU A 245 -19.34 -5.60 -11.71
CA GLU A 245 -19.68 -4.20 -11.46
C GLU A 245 -21.13 -4.03 -11.00
N ARG A 246 -22.05 -4.80 -11.60
CA ARG A 246 -23.45 -4.82 -11.19
C ARG A 246 -23.60 -5.36 -9.76
N TYR A 247 -22.88 -6.42 -9.42
CA TYR A 247 -22.81 -6.94 -8.06
C TYR A 247 -22.28 -5.90 -7.07
N GLN A 248 -21.17 -5.23 -7.40
CA GLN A 248 -20.56 -4.19 -6.57
C GLN A 248 -21.54 -3.05 -6.27
N ILE A 249 -22.23 -2.53 -7.29
CA ILE A 249 -23.17 -1.41 -7.10
C ILE A 249 -24.44 -1.83 -6.36
N ARG A 250 -24.93 -3.06 -6.52
CA ARG A 250 -26.03 -3.57 -5.70
C ARG A 250 -25.65 -3.65 -4.23
N MET A 251 -24.44 -4.15 -3.92
CA MET A 251 -23.94 -4.20 -2.55
C MET A 251 -23.74 -2.80 -1.98
N LEU A 252 -23.17 -1.87 -2.75
CA LEU A 252 -23.01 -0.48 -2.36
C LEU A 252 -24.36 0.21 -2.09
N ALA A 253 -25.35 0.02 -2.98
CA ALA A 253 -26.68 0.62 -2.87
C ALA A 253 -27.50 0.07 -1.68
N ALA A 254 -27.15 -1.11 -1.16
CA ALA A 254 -27.78 -1.69 0.02
C ALA A 254 -27.26 -1.09 1.33
N LEU A 255 -26.12 -0.38 1.30
CA LEU A 255 -25.52 0.20 2.50
C LEU A 255 -26.29 1.43 3.00
N SER A 256 -26.26 1.64 4.31
CA SER A 256 -26.88 2.81 4.91
C SER A 256 -26.16 4.11 4.50
N PRO A 257 -26.85 5.27 4.52
CA PRO A 257 -26.20 6.56 4.25
C PRO A 257 -25.02 6.87 5.18
N ALA A 258 -25.03 6.35 6.41
CA ALA A 258 -23.95 6.53 7.37
C ALA A 258 -22.69 5.76 6.92
N VAL A 259 -22.84 4.52 6.46
CA VAL A 259 -21.74 3.72 5.91
C VAL A 259 -21.21 4.35 4.62
N LEU A 260 -22.09 4.78 3.71
CA LEU A 260 -21.69 5.45 2.46
C LEU A 260 -20.89 6.74 2.73
N SER A 261 -21.32 7.53 3.72
CA SER A 261 -20.59 8.75 4.13
C SER A 261 -19.20 8.41 4.66
N TYR A 262 -19.06 7.37 5.48
CA TYR A 262 -17.75 6.91 5.94
C TYR A 262 -16.86 6.45 4.76
N LEU A 263 -17.40 5.61 3.87
CA LEU A 263 -16.65 5.07 2.72
C LEU A 263 -16.15 6.17 1.79
N ALA A 264 -16.98 7.18 1.48
CA ALA A 264 -16.60 8.29 0.62
C ALA A 264 -15.42 9.10 1.20
N VAL A 265 -15.49 9.45 2.49
CA VAL A 265 -14.40 10.20 3.15
C VAL A 265 -13.15 9.33 3.28
N ALA A 266 -13.29 8.06 3.67
CA ALA A 266 -12.18 7.11 3.77
C ALA A 266 -11.49 6.86 2.42
N HIS A 267 -12.25 6.89 1.32
CA HIS A 267 -11.72 6.72 -0.03
C HIS A 267 -10.76 7.84 -0.39
N TRP A 268 -11.18 9.09 -0.26
CA TRP A 268 -10.27 10.20 -0.54
C TRP A 268 -9.06 10.22 0.41
N CYS A 269 -9.28 9.95 1.70
CA CYS A 269 -8.20 9.85 2.68
C CYS A 269 -7.12 8.83 2.27
N ARG A 270 -7.52 7.69 1.70
CA ARG A 270 -6.60 6.70 1.14
C ARG A 270 -5.85 7.23 -0.06
N LEU A 271 -6.54 7.82 -1.02
CA LEU A 271 -5.89 8.33 -2.23
C LEU A 271 -4.85 9.39 -1.88
N HIS A 272 -5.17 10.29 -0.96
CA HIS A 272 -4.20 11.28 -0.46
C HIS A 272 -3.06 10.61 0.34
N ALA A 273 -3.34 9.60 1.17
CA ALA A 273 -2.29 8.86 1.89
C ALA A 273 -1.29 8.18 0.93
N MET A 274 -1.76 7.68 -0.22
CA MET A 274 -0.87 7.18 -1.27
C MET A 274 0.07 8.28 -1.78
N VAL A 275 -0.41 9.51 -1.98
CA VAL A 275 0.44 10.66 -2.37
C VAL A 275 1.49 10.94 -1.29
N LEU A 276 1.09 10.98 -0.01
CA LEU A 276 1.99 11.23 1.12
C LEU A 276 3.07 10.16 1.28
N ALA A 277 2.72 8.89 1.03
CA ALA A 277 3.65 7.77 1.11
C ALA A 277 4.76 7.85 0.06
N VAL A 278 4.40 8.07 -1.22
CA VAL A 278 5.35 7.87 -2.32
C VAL A 278 6.07 9.14 -2.79
N THR A 279 5.48 10.33 -2.63
CA THR A 279 6.10 11.59 -3.08
C THR A 279 7.53 11.81 -2.55
N PRO A 280 7.83 11.53 -1.27
CA PRO A 280 9.20 11.67 -0.76
C PRO A 280 10.25 10.81 -1.49
N ALA A 281 9.84 9.72 -2.16
CA ALA A 281 10.74 8.84 -2.88
C ALA A 281 11.38 9.49 -4.12
N LEU A 282 10.78 10.57 -4.66
CA LEU A 282 11.36 11.33 -5.77
C LEU A 282 12.72 11.95 -5.45
N GLU A 283 13.00 12.20 -4.17
CA GLU A 283 14.28 12.75 -3.71
C GLU A 283 15.28 11.65 -3.31
N MET A 284 14.86 10.38 -3.29
CA MET A 284 15.64 9.26 -2.78
C MET A 284 16.35 8.53 -3.92
N GLN A 285 17.67 8.40 -3.89
CA GLN A 285 18.44 7.81 -4.99
C GLN A 285 19.17 6.51 -4.58
N PRO A 286 19.25 5.50 -5.46
CA PRO A 286 18.63 5.43 -6.78
C PRO A 286 17.15 5.02 -6.71
N HIS A 287 16.32 5.52 -7.64
CA HIS A 287 14.99 4.99 -7.92
C HIS A 287 14.74 4.86 -9.44
N GLY A 288 13.66 4.15 -9.80
CA GLY A 288 13.25 3.93 -11.18
C GLY A 288 11.87 4.50 -11.48
N LEU A 289 11.45 4.40 -12.75
CA LEU A 289 10.21 4.95 -13.32
C LEU A 289 8.92 4.47 -12.61
N ASP A 290 9.00 3.45 -11.77
CA ASP A 290 7.89 2.97 -10.97
C ASP A 290 7.50 3.97 -9.87
N ILE A 291 8.45 4.70 -9.28
CA ILE A 291 8.17 5.77 -8.33
C ILE A 291 7.38 6.89 -8.99
N GLU A 292 7.86 7.42 -10.12
CA GLU A 292 7.19 8.52 -10.82
C GLU A 292 5.80 8.10 -11.27
N SER A 293 5.65 6.89 -11.81
CA SER A 293 4.34 6.36 -12.19
C SER A 293 3.38 6.26 -11.00
N SER A 294 3.89 5.92 -9.82
CA SER A 294 3.08 5.77 -8.59
C SER A 294 2.67 7.12 -8.02
N VAL A 295 3.56 8.11 -8.03
CA VAL A 295 3.24 9.51 -7.68
C VAL A 295 2.16 10.06 -8.62
N LEU A 296 2.37 9.94 -9.93
CA LEU A 296 1.47 10.49 -10.94
C LEU A 296 0.07 9.87 -10.84
N ASN A 297 -0.01 8.55 -10.67
CA ASN A 297 -1.30 7.86 -10.48
C ASN A 297 -1.98 8.26 -9.17
N ALA A 298 -1.24 8.34 -8.05
CA ALA A 298 -1.81 8.73 -6.77
C ALA A 298 -2.35 10.17 -6.81
N CYS A 299 -1.58 11.11 -7.35
CA CYS A 299 -2.01 12.50 -7.50
C CYS A 299 -3.24 12.61 -8.41
N ARG A 300 -3.25 11.91 -9.55
CA ARG A 300 -4.39 11.93 -10.47
C ARG A 300 -5.67 11.43 -9.81
N LEU A 301 -5.61 10.30 -9.10
CA LEU A 301 -6.77 9.74 -8.40
C LEU A 301 -7.22 10.67 -7.27
N ALA A 302 -6.29 11.10 -6.41
CA ALA A 302 -6.61 11.94 -5.26
C ALA A 302 -7.13 13.35 -5.64
N PHE A 303 -6.74 13.84 -6.82
CA PHE A 303 -7.22 15.10 -7.39
C PHE A 303 -8.65 14.99 -7.93
N ALA A 304 -8.98 13.89 -8.61
CA ALA A 304 -10.33 13.67 -9.15
C ALA A 304 -11.38 13.62 -8.03
N ASP A 305 -11.00 13.10 -6.86
CA ASP A 305 -11.91 12.86 -5.73
C ASP A 305 -11.80 13.88 -4.58
N ILE A 306 -11.24 15.09 -4.82
CA ILE A 306 -11.10 16.11 -3.75
C ILE A 306 -12.49 16.41 -3.13
N PRO A 307 -12.67 16.25 -1.80
CA PRO A 307 -13.98 16.37 -1.19
C PRO A 307 -14.63 17.71 -1.50
N PRO A 308 -15.85 17.74 -2.07
CA PRO A 308 -16.51 18.97 -2.52
C PRO A 308 -16.79 19.95 -1.37
N VAL A 309 -16.81 19.45 -0.14
CA VAL A 309 -17.07 20.21 1.08
C VAL A 309 -15.83 20.90 1.68
N LEU A 310 -14.63 20.67 1.12
CA LEU A 310 -13.43 21.40 1.54
C LEU A 310 -13.60 22.89 1.24
N ARG A 311 -13.17 23.73 2.19
CA ARG A 311 -13.11 25.17 2.00
C ARG A 311 -12.21 25.53 0.82
N ASP A 312 -12.53 26.61 0.12
CA ASP A 312 -11.81 27.05 -1.09
C ASP A 312 -10.30 27.20 -0.86
N ASP A 313 -9.88 27.76 0.28
CA ASP A 313 -8.46 27.92 0.64
C ASP A 313 -7.74 26.57 0.86
N ALA A 314 -8.40 25.64 1.54
CA ALA A 314 -7.87 24.30 1.74
C ALA A 314 -7.82 23.50 0.43
N ARG A 315 -8.83 23.66 -0.43
CA ARG A 315 -8.88 23.07 -1.76
C ARG A 315 -7.73 23.58 -2.63
N GLU A 316 -7.55 24.90 -2.72
CA GLU A 316 -6.46 25.51 -3.50
C GLU A 316 -5.09 25.02 -3.05
N GLN A 317 -4.87 24.88 -1.74
CA GLN A 317 -3.63 24.34 -1.19
C GLN A 317 -3.38 22.89 -1.60
N ILE A 318 -4.39 22.02 -1.52
CA ILE A 318 -4.28 20.61 -1.93
C ILE A 318 -4.06 20.48 -3.43
N GLU A 319 -4.80 21.24 -4.24
CA GLU A 319 -4.63 21.24 -5.70
C GLU A 319 -3.23 21.71 -6.10
N THR A 320 -2.70 22.73 -5.42
CA THR A 320 -1.33 23.20 -5.63
C THR A 320 -0.32 22.12 -5.28
N GLN A 321 -0.46 21.47 -4.12
CA GLN A 321 0.40 20.37 -3.69
C GLN A 321 0.44 19.23 -4.73
N TYR A 322 -0.71 18.85 -5.28
CA TYR A 322 -0.77 17.81 -6.32
C TYR A 322 -0.11 18.27 -7.62
N LYS A 323 -0.33 19.51 -8.07
CA LYS A 323 0.32 20.05 -9.27
C LYS A 323 1.84 20.11 -9.13
N GLU A 324 2.34 20.50 -7.97
CA GLU A 324 3.78 20.52 -7.67
C GLU A 324 4.38 19.11 -7.68
N ALA A 325 3.75 18.15 -7.00
CA ALA A 325 4.20 16.76 -6.98
C ALA A 325 4.19 16.12 -8.38
N VAL A 326 3.16 16.40 -9.18
CA VAL A 326 3.08 15.97 -10.58
C VAL A 326 4.22 16.59 -11.39
N ALA A 327 4.45 17.90 -11.30
CA ALA A 327 5.55 18.56 -12.00
C ALA A 327 6.92 17.96 -11.63
N GLN A 328 7.17 17.72 -10.34
CA GLN A 328 8.41 17.09 -9.88
C GLN A 328 8.57 15.66 -10.42
N ALA A 329 7.50 14.86 -10.40
CA ALA A 329 7.52 13.50 -10.96
C ALA A 329 7.74 13.48 -12.48
N PHE A 330 7.21 14.46 -13.22
CA PHE A 330 7.48 14.59 -14.65
C PHE A 330 8.95 14.90 -14.90
N VAL A 331 9.53 15.87 -14.20
CA VAL A 331 10.96 16.21 -14.32
C VAL A 331 11.83 14.98 -14.00
N SER A 332 11.62 14.36 -12.83
CA SER A 332 12.36 13.16 -12.42
C SER A 332 12.23 12.03 -13.44
N GLY A 333 11.01 11.77 -13.92
CA GLY A 333 10.73 10.67 -14.84
C GLY A 333 11.36 10.88 -16.21
N ILE A 334 11.37 12.12 -16.73
CA ILE A 334 12.07 12.47 -17.97
C ILE A 334 13.58 12.28 -17.80
N GLU A 335 14.17 12.77 -16.70
CA GLU A 335 15.60 12.60 -16.41
C GLU A 335 15.98 11.12 -16.28
N ASN A 336 15.18 10.33 -15.56
CA ASN A 336 15.38 8.89 -15.41
C ASN A 336 15.21 8.14 -16.73
N ALA A 337 14.20 8.48 -17.53
CA ALA A 337 13.99 7.88 -18.84
C ALA A 337 15.15 8.18 -19.81
N LEU A 338 15.66 9.42 -19.81
CA LEU A 338 16.86 9.83 -20.55
C LEU A 338 18.08 9.03 -20.11
N ARG A 339 18.28 8.86 -18.80
CA ARG A 339 19.41 8.09 -18.24
C ARG A 339 19.36 6.62 -18.63
N ILE A 340 18.17 6.01 -18.65
CA ILE A 340 17.98 4.57 -18.89
C ILE A 340 18.01 4.21 -20.37
N GLY A 341 17.32 4.99 -21.21
CA GLY A 341 17.07 4.65 -22.61
C GLY A 341 17.22 5.82 -23.59
N GLY A 342 17.80 6.94 -23.16
CA GLY A 342 18.02 8.10 -24.01
C GLY A 342 16.74 8.81 -24.44
N ARG A 343 16.85 9.55 -25.54
CA ARG A 343 15.80 10.43 -26.07
C ARG A 343 14.50 9.71 -26.41
N GLU A 344 14.59 8.52 -27.02
CA GLU A 344 13.44 7.71 -27.39
C GLU A 344 12.61 7.33 -26.16
N ARG A 345 13.26 6.81 -25.11
CA ARG A 345 12.58 6.42 -23.88
C ARG A 345 11.93 7.59 -23.15
N ALA A 346 12.57 8.76 -23.20
CA ALA A 346 12.02 9.99 -22.64
C ALA A 346 10.79 10.48 -23.40
N ALA A 347 10.79 10.39 -24.73
CA ALA A 347 9.61 10.70 -25.54
C ALA A 347 8.45 9.73 -25.24
N GLU A 348 8.73 8.42 -25.17
CA GLU A 348 7.73 7.41 -24.77
C GLU A 348 7.12 7.69 -23.39
N PHE A 349 7.95 8.09 -22.42
CA PHE A 349 7.47 8.47 -21.09
C PHE A 349 6.52 9.66 -21.15
N ILE A 350 6.89 10.73 -21.88
CA ILE A 350 6.05 11.92 -22.01
C ILE A 350 4.71 11.57 -22.67
N ASP A 351 4.73 10.79 -23.76
CA ASP A 351 3.52 10.40 -24.48
C ASP A 351 2.60 9.51 -23.62
N ALA A 352 3.18 8.54 -22.92
CA ALA A 352 2.44 7.68 -21.99
C ALA A 352 1.78 8.50 -20.87
N MET A 353 2.49 9.49 -20.31
CA MET A 353 1.93 10.32 -19.26
C MET A 353 0.88 11.30 -19.79
N LYS A 354 1.05 11.91 -20.96
CA LYS A 354 0.00 12.71 -21.61
C LYS A 354 -1.29 11.90 -21.81
N PHE A 355 -1.17 10.63 -22.19
CA PHE A 355 -2.31 9.74 -22.30
C PHE A 355 -2.96 9.43 -20.94
N ASN A 356 -2.15 9.13 -19.91
CA ASN A 356 -2.65 8.81 -18.56
C ASN A 356 -3.43 9.95 -17.89
N PHE A 357 -3.14 11.21 -18.22
CA PHE A 357 -3.82 12.38 -17.68
C PHE A 357 -5.02 12.84 -18.51
N LYS A 358 -5.48 12.04 -19.47
CA LYS A 358 -6.72 12.32 -20.19
C LYS A 358 -7.89 12.36 -19.19
N GLY A 359 -8.61 13.49 -19.14
CA GLY A 359 -9.67 13.74 -18.15
C GLY A 359 -9.22 14.57 -16.93
N THR A 360 -7.92 14.77 -16.74
CA THR A 360 -7.34 15.62 -15.67
C THR A 360 -6.23 16.50 -16.24
N GLN A 361 -6.49 17.16 -17.38
CA GLN A 361 -5.44 17.93 -18.09
C GLN A 361 -4.93 19.14 -17.31
N GLU A 362 -5.69 19.64 -16.34
CA GLU A 362 -5.29 20.71 -15.44
C GLU A 362 -4.14 20.36 -14.48
N LEU A 363 -3.83 19.06 -14.32
CA LEU A 363 -2.63 18.61 -13.61
C LEU A 363 -1.40 18.54 -14.52
N LEU A 364 -1.55 18.56 -15.84
CA LEU A 364 -0.42 18.41 -16.75
C LEU A 364 0.49 19.66 -16.70
N PRO A 365 1.78 19.50 -16.39
CA PRO A 365 2.75 20.59 -16.42
C PRO A 365 3.18 20.85 -17.87
N THR A 366 2.32 21.51 -18.64
CA THR A 366 2.49 21.67 -20.10
C THR A 366 3.80 22.34 -20.46
N ASP A 367 4.20 23.37 -19.71
CA ASP A 367 5.48 24.07 -19.83
C ASP A 367 6.69 23.13 -19.67
N VAL A 368 6.67 22.26 -18.65
CA VAL A 368 7.72 21.25 -18.42
C VAL A 368 7.76 20.26 -19.58
N THR A 369 6.60 19.74 -20.00
CA THR A 369 6.55 18.71 -21.06
C THR A 369 6.95 19.27 -22.42
N ASP A 370 6.55 20.50 -22.76
CA ASP A 370 6.86 21.12 -24.05
C ASP A 370 8.35 21.49 -24.14
N ARG A 371 8.91 22.02 -23.05
CA ARG A 371 10.36 22.29 -22.96
C ARG A 371 11.17 21.00 -23.13
N ALA A 372 10.80 19.93 -22.42
CA ALA A 372 11.50 18.65 -22.52
C ALA A 372 11.42 18.09 -23.94
N LEU A 373 10.27 18.15 -24.60
CA LEU A 373 10.12 17.70 -26.00
C LEU A 373 11.00 18.50 -26.96
N GLN A 374 11.15 19.81 -26.76
CA GLN A 374 12.07 20.63 -27.56
C GLN A 374 13.52 20.20 -27.36
N GLU A 375 13.95 19.95 -26.11
CA GLU A 375 15.30 19.51 -25.77
C GLU A 375 15.62 18.08 -26.28
N ILE A 376 14.61 17.20 -26.33
CA ILE A 376 14.74 15.84 -26.85
C ILE A 376 14.79 15.82 -28.39
N SER A 377 14.00 16.68 -29.04
CA SER A 377 13.84 16.70 -30.51
C SER A 377 14.95 17.46 -31.25
N GLY A 378 15.62 18.40 -30.59
CA GLY A 378 16.79 19.13 -31.11
C GLY A 378 18.09 18.36 -30.88
#